data_AF-A0A7S2N6D2-F1
#
_entry.id   AF-A0A7S2N6D2-F1
#
_cell.length_a   1.000
_cell.length_b   1.000
_cell.length_c   1.000
_cell.angle_alpha   90.00
_cell.angle_beta   90.00
_cell.angle_gamma   90.00
#
_symmetry.space_group_name_H-M   'P 1'
#
loop_
_entity.id
_entity.type
_entity.pdbx_description
1 polymer ?
#
loop_
_entity_poly.entity_id
_entity_poly.type
_entity_poly.pdbx_seq_one_letter_code
_entity_poly.pdbx_strand_id
1 'polypeptide(L)'
;IYEGIDEEHVPVLSLRAVLATFPAHLDVQYLKLDMQGYDYSAFRSAGAAVRRVRYVQHECDDDRGAWKDPTTGATIGVQSFYRGVSNRCFGDWAPHMHSLGYTLFS
;
A
#
# COMPACT_ATOMS: atom_id res chain seq x y z
N ILE A 1 -26.26 17.01 5.95
CA ILE A 1 -25.06 17.58 6.62
C ILE A 1 -24.86 16.70 7.83
N TYR A 2 -23.82 15.87 7.87
CA TYR A 2 -23.56 15.04 9.04
C TYR A 2 -23.05 15.97 10.15
N GLU A 3 -23.92 16.29 11.11
CA GLU A 3 -23.53 16.95 12.35
C GLU A 3 -22.88 15.90 13.27
N GLY A 4 -21.67 16.18 13.77
CA GLY A 4 -21.06 15.40 14.86
C GLY A 4 -19.77 14.64 14.54
N ILE A 5 -18.99 15.02 13.51
CA ILE A 5 -17.58 14.62 13.48
C ILE A 5 -16.79 15.77 14.12
N ASP A 6 -16.41 15.62 15.37
CA ASP A 6 -15.36 16.45 15.95
C ASP A 6 -14.07 16.18 15.14
N GLU A 7 -13.52 17.22 14.53
CA GLU A 7 -12.21 17.13 13.85
C GLU A 7 -11.13 16.91 14.90
N GLU A 8 -10.89 15.64 15.26
CA GLU A 8 -9.82 15.26 16.18
C GLU A 8 -8.48 15.29 15.43
N HIS A 9 -7.53 16.06 15.96
CA HIS A 9 -6.17 16.09 15.42
C HIS A 9 -5.42 14.81 15.81
N VAL A 10 -5.32 13.86 14.87
CA VAL A 10 -4.53 12.64 15.06
C VAL A 10 -3.09 12.86 14.56
N PRO A 11 -2.06 12.65 15.40
CA PRO A 11 -0.68 12.75 14.95
C PRO A 11 -0.37 11.66 13.92
N VAL A 12 0.20 12.07 12.78
CA VAL A 12 0.58 11.16 11.69
C VAL A 12 2.08 10.89 11.73
N LEU A 13 2.46 9.61 11.76
CA LEU A 13 3.85 9.17 11.66
C LEU A 13 4.13 8.57 10.28
N SER A 14 5.32 8.85 9.74
CA SER A 14 5.79 8.14 8.55
C SER A 14 6.10 6.68 8.87
N LEU A 15 5.92 5.79 7.90
CA LEU A 15 6.33 4.39 8.02
C LEU A 15 7.84 4.28 8.36
N ARG A 16 8.67 5.19 7.85
CA ARG A 16 10.10 5.26 8.21
C ARG A 16 10.31 5.47 9.71
N ALA A 17 9.57 6.40 10.30
CA ALA A 17 9.66 6.70 11.72
C ALA A 17 9.20 5.50 12.56
N VAL A 18 8.12 4.83 12.15
CA VAL A 18 7.65 3.60 12.80
C VAL A 18 8.71 2.49 12.73
N LEU A 19 9.28 2.21 11.55
CA LEU A 19 10.32 1.20 11.37
C LEU A 19 11.60 1.51 12.15
N ALA A 20 11.91 2.79 12.37
CA ALA A 20 13.08 3.22 13.15
C ALA A 20 12.93 2.97 14.65
N THR A 21 11.73 2.72 15.16
CA THR A 21 11.50 2.38 16.58
C THR A 21 11.92 0.96 16.93
N PHE A 22 12.01 0.07 15.94
CA PHE A 22 12.45 -1.31 16.14
C PHE A 22 13.98 -1.41 16.23
N PRO A 23 14.53 -2.22 17.16
CA PRO A 23 15.97 -2.42 17.29
C PRO A 23 16.64 -2.78 15.97
N ALA A 24 17.73 -2.12 15.61
CA ALA A 24 18.37 -2.20 14.27
C ALA A 24 18.78 -3.62 13.83
N HIS A 25 19.02 -4.53 14.78
CA HIS A 25 19.45 -5.90 14.54
C HIS A 25 18.29 -6.89 14.32
N LEU A 26 17.04 -6.45 14.47
CA LEU A 26 15.86 -7.29 14.27
C LEU A 26 15.19 -6.98 12.93
N ASP A 27 14.83 -8.01 12.17
CA ASP A 27 13.99 -7.84 11.00
C ASP A 27 12.52 -7.77 11.41
N VAL A 28 11.74 -6.95 10.70
CA VAL A 28 10.28 -6.97 10.76
C VAL A 28 9.81 -8.15 9.93
N GLN A 29 9.29 -9.19 10.56
CA GLN A 29 8.89 -10.41 9.84
C GLN A 29 7.76 -10.12 8.84
N TYR A 30 6.78 -9.30 9.23
CA TYR A 30 5.59 -9.10 8.44
C TYR A 30 5.06 -7.67 8.61
N LEU A 31 4.72 -7.03 7.49
CA LEU A 31 4.09 -5.72 7.45
C LEU A 31 2.80 -5.82 6.62
N LYS A 32 1.66 -5.60 7.28
CA LYS A 32 0.39 -5.37 6.58
C LYS A 32 0.19 -3.87 6.42
N LEU A 33 -0.20 -3.45 5.22
CA LEU A 33 -0.62 -2.10 4.88
C LEU A 33 -2.10 -2.15 4.49
N ASP A 34 -2.86 -1.21 5.05
CA ASP A 34 -4.30 -1.07 4.84
C ASP A 34 -4.63 0.41 5.03
N MET A 35 -4.20 1.22 4.07
CA MET A 35 -4.26 2.69 4.14
C MET A 35 -5.17 3.27 3.06
N GLN A 36 -6.23 2.55 2.70
CA GLN A 36 -7.30 3.06 1.86
C GLN A 36 -6.74 3.76 0.60
N GLY A 37 -5.94 3.03 -0.17
CA GLY A 37 -5.34 3.53 -1.42
C GLY A 37 -4.04 4.32 -1.27
N TYR A 38 -3.59 4.66 -0.06
CA TYR A 38 -2.31 5.35 0.19
C TYR A 38 -1.16 4.40 0.50
N ASP A 39 -1.38 3.10 0.43
CA ASP A 39 -0.44 2.04 0.79
C ASP A 39 0.91 2.20 0.09
N TYR A 40 0.88 2.37 -1.23
CA TYR A 40 2.10 2.55 -2.01
C TYR A 40 2.86 3.82 -1.63
N SER A 41 2.13 4.91 -1.40
CA SER A 41 2.74 6.21 -1.04
C SER A 41 3.45 6.11 0.31
N ALA A 42 2.79 5.51 1.30
CA ALA A 42 3.39 5.27 2.62
C ALA A 42 4.62 4.36 2.52
N PHE A 43 4.51 3.24 1.79
CA PHE A 43 5.60 2.29 1.61
C PHE A 43 6.81 2.92 0.89
N ARG A 44 6.57 3.61 -0.23
CA ARG A 44 7.60 4.30 -1.01
C ARG A 44 8.31 5.37 -0.19
N SER A 45 7.58 6.13 0.63
CA SER A 45 8.15 7.18 1.47
C SER A 45 9.15 6.65 2.51
N ALA A 46 9.04 5.38 2.91
CA ALA A 46 9.97 4.77 3.85
C ALA A 46 11.35 4.45 3.24
N GLY A 47 11.47 4.45 1.91
CA GLY A 47 12.74 4.26 1.21
C GLY A 47 13.47 2.99 1.65
N ALA A 48 14.80 3.04 1.79
CA ALA A 48 15.60 1.86 2.13
C ALA A 48 15.24 1.19 3.48
N ALA A 49 14.50 1.86 4.37
CA ALA A 49 14.09 1.29 5.65
C ALA A 49 13.20 0.04 5.49
N VAL A 50 12.43 -0.05 4.39
CA VAL A 50 11.56 -1.21 4.14
C VAL A 50 12.33 -2.49 3.81
N ARG A 51 13.63 -2.42 3.53
CA ARG A 51 14.46 -3.62 3.28
C ARG A 51 14.60 -4.53 4.49
N ARG A 52 14.29 -4.04 5.69
CA ARG A 52 14.27 -4.82 6.93
C ARG A 52 12.96 -5.57 7.15
N VAL A 53 11.97 -5.36 6.28
CA VAL A 53 10.72 -6.11 6.27
C VAL A 53 10.93 -7.37 5.45
N ARG A 54 10.42 -8.53 5.89
CA ARG A 54 10.56 -9.78 5.12
C ARG A 54 9.37 -10.07 4.23
N TYR A 55 8.17 -9.80 4.73
CA TYR A 55 6.92 -9.99 3.99
C TYR A 55 6.07 -8.73 4.06
N VAL A 56 5.52 -8.33 2.91
CA VAL A 56 4.63 -7.18 2.80
C VAL A 56 3.30 -7.68 2.23
N GLN A 57 2.21 -7.40 2.93
CA GLN A 57 0.85 -7.53 2.42
C GLN A 57 0.27 -6.13 2.29
N HIS A 58 -0.40 -5.84 1.18
CA HIS A 58 -1.02 -4.55 0.92
C HIS A 58 -2.28 -4.72 0.07
N GLU A 59 -3.18 -3.75 0.15
CA GLU A 59 -4.26 -3.60 -0.83
C GLU A 59 -3.76 -2.75 -2.01
N CYS A 60 -4.08 -3.16 -3.23
CA CYS A 60 -3.66 -2.47 -4.45
C CYS A 60 -4.70 -2.62 -5.56
N ASP A 61 -4.68 -1.67 -6.49
CA ASP A 61 -5.48 -1.70 -7.69
C ASP A 61 -4.91 -2.79 -8.63
N ASP A 62 -5.71 -3.80 -9.01
CA ASP A 62 -5.31 -4.79 -10.03
C ASP A 62 -5.40 -4.15 -11.42
N ASP A 63 -4.29 -3.61 -11.90
CA ASP A 63 -4.18 -2.89 -13.16
C ASP A 63 -3.83 -3.77 -14.37
N ARG A 64 -4.01 -5.10 -14.28
CA ARG A 64 -3.84 -6.03 -15.43
C ARG A 64 -4.91 -5.92 -16.50
N GLY A 65 -5.93 -5.11 -16.28
CA GLY A 65 -7.05 -4.91 -17.17
C GLY A 65 -8.34 -4.73 -16.39
N ALA A 66 -9.43 -4.38 -17.08
CA ALA A 66 -10.71 -4.24 -16.41
C ALA A 66 -11.19 -5.60 -15.90
N TRP A 67 -11.60 -5.63 -14.62
CA TRP A 67 -12.19 -6.81 -14.01
C TRP A 67 -13.52 -7.10 -14.70
N LYS A 68 -13.77 -8.37 -15.04
CA LYS A 68 -15.08 -8.78 -15.54
C LYS A 68 -15.89 -9.35 -14.39
N ASP A 69 -17.05 -8.76 -14.18
CA ASP A 69 -18.03 -9.30 -13.23
C ASP A 69 -18.43 -10.71 -13.64
N PRO A 70 -18.18 -11.74 -12.82
CA PRO A 70 -18.53 -13.11 -13.16
C PRO A 70 -20.03 -13.35 -13.20
N THR A 71 -20.83 -12.47 -12.60
CA THR A 71 -22.29 -12.53 -12.54
C THR A 71 -22.93 -11.78 -13.70
N THR A 72 -22.42 -10.59 -14.03
CA THR A 72 -23.04 -9.71 -15.03
C THR A 72 -22.28 -9.65 -16.35
N GLY A 73 -21.04 -10.14 -16.40
CA GLY A 73 -20.14 -9.99 -17.55
C GLY A 73 -19.67 -8.55 -17.79
N ALA A 74 -20.08 -7.61 -16.93
CA ALA A 74 -19.74 -6.21 -17.05
C ALA A 74 -18.24 -6.02 -16.84
N THR A 75 -17.65 -5.17 -17.69
CA THR A 75 -16.27 -4.73 -17.55
C THR A 75 -16.24 -3.61 -16.51
N ILE A 76 -15.83 -3.93 -15.28
CA ILE A 76 -15.59 -2.95 -14.23
C ILE A 76 -14.16 -2.43 -14.42
N GLY A 77 -14.08 -1.17 -14.85
CA GLY A 77 -12.80 -0.47 -14.91
C GLY A 77 -12.16 -0.46 -13.52
N VAL A 78 -10.86 -0.69 -13.48
CA VAL A 78 -10.05 -0.53 -12.26
C VAL A 78 -10.09 0.97 -11.93
N GLN A 79 -11.03 1.38 -11.10
CA GLN A 79 -11.13 2.76 -10.66
C GLN A 79 -10.27 2.91 -9.42
N SER A 80 -9.21 3.70 -9.55
CA SER A 80 -8.54 4.21 -8.35
C SER A 80 -9.51 5.16 -7.66
N PHE A 81 -9.93 4.80 -6.44
CA PHE A 81 -10.91 5.57 -5.67
C PHE A 81 -10.34 6.93 -5.21
N TYR A 82 -9.01 7.10 -5.22
CA TYR A 82 -8.31 8.26 -4.71
C TYR A 82 -7.63 9.05 -5.83
N ARG A 83 -8.10 10.28 -6.05
CA ARG A 83 -7.53 11.16 -7.08
C ARG A 83 -6.10 11.57 -6.72
N GLY A 84 -5.19 11.43 -7.68
CA GLY A 84 -3.80 11.89 -7.56
C GLY A 84 -2.90 10.96 -6.74
N VAL A 85 -3.39 9.78 -6.36
CA VAL A 85 -2.64 8.77 -5.63
C VAL A 85 -2.47 7.55 -6.53
N SER A 86 -1.27 6.97 -6.54
CA SER A 86 -0.97 5.77 -7.28
C SER A 86 -0.91 4.59 -6.32
N ASN A 87 -1.62 3.51 -6.62
CA ASN A 87 -1.61 2.27 -5.82
C ASN A 87 -1.72 1.01 -6.69
N ARG A 88 -1.16 1.05 -7.91
CA ARG A 88 -1.31 -0.02 -8.90
C ARG A 88 -0.37 -1.18 -8.64
N CYS A 89 -0.90 -2.39 -8.64
CA CYS A 89 -0.15 -3.60 -8.34
C CYS A 89 1.03 -3.82 -9.30
N PHE A 90 0.79 -3.72 -10.60
CA PHE A 90 1.79 -4.02 -11.64
C PHE A 90 2.50 -2.77 -12.14
N GLY A 91 1.80 -1.63 -12.19
CA GLY A 91 2.39 -0.36 -12.59
C GLY A 91 3.34 0.27 -11.57
N ASP A 92 3.08 0.09 -10.27
CA ASP A 92 3.80 0.82 -9.20
C ASP A 92 4.48 -0.13 -8.20
N TRP A 93 3.72 -1.07 -7.64
CA TRP A 93 4.19 -1.97 -6.58
C TRP A 93 5.23 -2.96 -7.10
N ALA A 94 4.89 -3.79 -8.08
CA ALA A 94 5.77 -4.84 -8.60
C ALA A 94 7.17 -4.35 -9.00
N PRO A 95 7.34 -3.30 -9.83
CA PRO A 95 8.68 -2.82 -10.20
C PRO A 95 9.46 -2.28 -8.99
N HIS A 96 8.78 -1.57 -8.08
CA HIS A 96 9.42 -1.04 -6.89
C HIS A 96 9.86 -2.16 -5.93
N MET A 97 8.99 -3.14 -5.67
CA MET A 97 9.28 -4.31 -4.84
C MET A 97 10.44 -5.14 -5.41
N HIS A 98 10.45 -5.37 -6.73
CA HIS A 98 11.57 -6.03 -7.41
C HIS A 98 12.88 -5.26 -7.24
N SER A 99 12.86 -3.92 -7.33
CA SER A 99 14.07 -3.09 -7.11
C SER A 99 14.63 -3.19 -5.69
N LEU A 100 13.80 -3.64 -4.73
CA LEU A 100 14.16 -3.86 -3.34
C LEU A 100 14.54 -5.32 -3.04
N GLY A 101 14.46 -6.22 -4.03
CA GLY A 101 14.78 -7.64 -3.90
C GLY A 101 13.62 -8.52 -3.44
N TYR A 102 12.38 -8.01 -3.44
CA TYR A 102 11.19 -8.80 -3.16
C TYR A 102 10.71 -9.52 -4.42
N THR A 103 10.07 -10.66 -4.20
CA THR A 103 9.33 -11.41 -5.21
C THR A 103 7.84 -11.38 -4.86
N LEU A 104 6.98 -11.25 -5.86
CA LEU A 104 5.54 -11.38 -5.67
C LEU A 104 5.18 -12.85 -5.41
N PHE A 105 4.41 -13.11 -4.35
CA PHE A 105 3.87 -14.44 -4.04
C PHE A 105 2.34 -14.35 -4.15
N SER A 106 1.74 -15.27 -4.92
CA SER A 106 0.29 -15.41 -5.10
C SER A 106 -0.20 -16.72 -4.50
#